data_AF-A0A662HYZ3-F1
#
_entry.id   AF-A0A662HYZ3-F1
#
_cell.length_a   1.000
_cell.length_b   1.000
_cell.length_c   1.000
_cell.angle_alpha   90.00
_cell.angle_beta   90.00
_cell.angle_gamma   90.00
#
_symmetry.space_group_name_H-M   'P 1'
#
loop_
_entity.id
_entity.type
_entity.pdbx_description
1 polymer ?
#
loop_
_entity_poly.entity_id
_entity_poly.type
_entity_poly.pdbx_seq_one_letter_code
_entity_poly.pdbx_strand_id
1 'polypeptide(L)'
;MFLKIVTIDLLEPREFEKLVKKILSAKYPNANIYLTPYVRDRGFDIVVHSYREKILVECKHYKTAVVGRPVVQRLHSAMVIEGASRGIIVTTGTFSKEALDYCHIVYRRFGIFIECWDFKRLCKEALAAGILLVRKGEKIFSFDIGKETLTHRLWQYVIQHIESRPIRPEQVIRVIPEIKTYPYFLVEYSVHKIFTTSTGRPIYKINENSKLLVDYTSDYPRIYDATHYISHAAIKPIENTDIADYLPVAMKLYANLAVDEKNAADYIKKTIARQLSRYIRYIGRNNRIYTKYCKVTEKDVEIHSALKLAVPIIEARLEIPAANHRYKFWAYSFSNGEITIISATTPTRSLDNLFLCNTCGKLLSKDQLVTCSSCGATICSSDIFKVPGLVWSTSYCDICFQKLLESNKLLGHIPSEKRTPKTLTRALILALLLPGLESLYLRKIKTAILEFLALAILAAISLAARTPLPLLPLYVIAAAKTLRDLRIVKYIQKNRYRLAQLAKISLMRKMI
;
A
#
# COMPACT_ATOMS: atom_id res chain seq x y z
N MET A 1 -9.75 -26.90 -0.79
CA MET A 1 -8.83 -27.76 -1.56
C MET A 1 -7.43 -27.52 -1.02
N PHE A 2 -6.83 -28.50 -0.34
CA PHE A 2 -5.52 -28.34 0.30
C PHE A 2 -4.42 -28.43 -0.77
N LEU A 3 -3.57 -27.40 -0.87
CA LEU A 3 -2.45 -27.42 -1.81
C LEU A 3 -1.36 -28.38 -1.35
N LYS A 4 -0.61 -28.95 -2.30
CA LYS A 4 0.54 -29.84 -2.01
C LYS A 4 1.72 -29.50 -2.92
N ILE A 5 2.91 -29.31 -2.36
CA ILE A 5 4.16 -29.30 -3.13
C ILE A 5 4.58 -30.74 -3.45
N VAL A 6 4.96 -30.99 -4.71
CA VAL A 6 5.45 -32.29 -5.18
C VAL A 6 6.73 -32.07 -5.97
N THR A 7 7.81 -32.72 -5.51
CA THR A 7 9.08 -32.75 -6.25
C THR A 7 9.02 -33.82 -7.33
N ILE A 8 8.91 -33.39 -8.58
CA ILE A 8 8.56 -34.28 -9.70
C ILE A 8 9.66 -35.28 -10.04
N ASP A 9 10.93 -34.86 -10.02
CA ASP A 9 12.05 -35.71 -10.43
C ASP A 9 12.34 -36.87 -9.46
N LEU A 10 11.70 -36.85 -8.28
CA LEU A 10 11.79 -37.89 -7.26
C LEU A 10 10.69 -38.95 -7.38
N LEU A 11 9.72 -38.75 -8.28
CA LEU A 11 8.63 -39.70 -8.47
C LEU A 11 9.08 -40.89 -9.32
N GLU A 12 8.73 -42.10 -8.89
CA GLU A 12 8.83 -43.26 -9.78
C GLU A 12 7.78 -43.17 -10.91
N PRO A 13 7.97 -43.83 -12.07
CA PRO A 13 7.04 -43.74 -13.20
C PRO A 13 5.57 -43.95 -12.82
N ARG A 14 5.29 -44.96 -11.99
CA ARG A 14 3.94 -45.25 -11.52
C ARG A 14 3.38 -44.20 -10.55
N GLU A 15 4.25 -43.54 -9.79
CA GLU A 15 3.84 -42.42 -8.93
C GLU A 15 3.53 -41.16 -9.74
N PHE A 16 4.28 -40.94 -10.82
CA PHE A 16 3.98 -39.90 -11.80
C PHE A 16 2.62 -40.13 -12.47
N GLU A 17 2.31 -41.35 -12.89
CA GLU A 17 0.99 -41.69 -13.42
C GLU A 17 -0.13 -41.44 -12.37
N LYS A 18 0.09 -41.82 -11.10
CA LYS A 18 -0.85 -41.52 -10.00
C LYS A 18 -1.06 -40.02 -9.80
N LEU A 19 0.02 -39.23 -9.90
CA LEU A 19 -0.04 -37.76 -9.86
C LEU A 19 -0.88 -37.23 -11.02
N VAL A 20 -0.59 -37.65 -12.26
CA VAL A 20 -1.34 -37.22 -13.45
C VAL A 20 -2.81 -37.63 -13.33
N LYS A 21 -3.13 -38.83 -12.86
CA LYS A 21 -4.50 -39.25 -12.55
C LYS A 21 -5.17 -38.30 -11.56
N LYS A 22 -4.48 -37.88 -10.50
CA LYS A 22 -5.03 -36.91 -9.52
C LYS A 22 -5.33 -35.57 -10.18
N ILE A 23 -4.45 -35.08 -11.06
CA ILE A 23 -4.64 -33.84 -11.81
C ILE A 23 -5.87 -33.95 -12.73
N LEU A 24 -5.96 -35.05 -13.49
CA LEU A 24 -7.09 -35.33 -14.37
C LEU A 24 -8.40 -35.48 -13.59
N SER A 25 -8.38 -36.04 -12.38
CA SER A 25 -9.57 -36.19 -11.53
C SER A 25 -10.11 -34.83 -11.09
N ALA A 26 -9.24 -33.84 -10.83
CA ALA A 26 -9.67 -32.47 -10.56
C ALA A 26 -10.19 -31.77 -11.83
N LYS A 27 -9.60 -32.06 -12.99
CA LYS A 27 -10.01 -31.50 -14.28
C LYS A 27 -11.35 -32.06 -14.80
N TYR A 28 -11.61 -33.34 -14.54
CA TYR A 28 -12.79 -34.08 -15.01
C TYR A 28 -13.52 -34.73 -13.82
N PRO A 29 -14.18 -33.93 -12.95
CA PRO A 29 -14.74 -34.42 -11.69
C PRO A 29 -15.86 -35.47 -11.85
N ASN A 30 -16.50 -35.52 -13.01
CA ASN A 30 -17.61 -36.45 -13.31
C ASN A 30 -17.18 -37.65 -14.17
N ALA A 31 -15.87 -37.83 -14.40
CA ALA A 31 -15.36 -38.95 -15.19
C ALA A 31 -14.87 -40.08 -14.27
N ASN A 32 -15.03 -41.32 -14.72
CA ASN A 32 -14.35 -42.46 -14.11
C ASN A 32 -12.90 -42.51 -14.61
N ILE A 33 -11.93 -42.38 -13.70
CA ILE A 33 -10.51 -42.29 -14.04
C ILE A 33 -9.72 -43.40 -13.36
N TYR A 34 -9.04 -44.24 -14.14
CA TYR A 34 -8.28 -45.37 -13.62
C TYR A 34 -6.97 -45.58 -14.38
N LEU A 35 -6.01 -46.16 -13.68
CA LEU A 35 -4.70 -46.54 -14.20
C LEU A 35 -4.80 -47.92 -14.86
N THR A 36 -4.10 -48.13 -15.96
CA THR A 36 -3.96 -49.45 -16.57
C THR A 36 -3.04 -50.34 -15.71
N PRO A 37 -3.17 -51.68 -15.78
CA PRO A 37 -2.23 -52.60 -15.13
C PRO A 37 -0.81 -52.42 -15.69
N TYR A 38 0.21 -52.65 -14.85
CA TYR A 38 1.63 -52.56 -15.24
C TYR A 38 2.04 -53.60 -16.31
N VAL A 39 1.22 -54.63 -16.52
CA VAL A 39 1.55 -55.78 -17.35
C VAL A 39 0.75 -55.69 -18.65
N ARG A 40 1.49 -55.53 -19.76
CA ARG A 40 1.06 -55.29 -21.16
C ARG A 40 0.99 -53.81 -21.53
N ASP A 41 2.04 -53.36 -22.21
CA ASP A 41 2.20 -52.01 -22.76
C ASP A 41 1.20 -51.80 -23.91
N ARG A 42 -0.03 -51.39 -23.58
CA ARG A 42 -1.05 -51.02 -24.57
C ARG A 42 -0.79 -49.65 -25.18
N GLY A 43 0.29 -48.96 -24.79
CA GLY A 43 0.64 -47.61 -25.25
C GLY A 43 -0.17 -46.48 -24.60
N PHE A 44 -0.76 -46.73 -23.43
CA PHE A 44 -1.40 -45.72 -22.56
C PHE A 44 -1.41 -46.18 -21.08
N ASP A 45 -1.34 -45.22 -20.17
CA ASP A 45 -1.22 -45.45 -18.72
C ASP A 45 -2.51 -45.15 -17.95
N ILE A 46 -3.34 -44.21 -18.45
CA ILE A 46 -4.56 -43.77 -17.77
C ILE A 46 -5.71 -43.72 -18.77
N VAL A 47 -6.90 -44.12 -18.31
CA VAL A 47 -8.16 -43.94 -19.02
C VAL A 47 -9.01 -42.94 -18.25
N VAL A 48 -9.51 -41.92 -18.95
CA VAL A 48 -10.58 -41.03 -18.49
C VAL A 48 -11.83 -41.39 -19.26
N HIS A 49 -12.84 -41.94 -18.58
CA HIS A 49 -14.08 -42.36 -19.21
C HIS A 49 -15.24 -41.56 -18.62
N SER A 50 -15.86 -40.72 -19.44
CA SER A 50 -17.11 -40.03 -19.12
C SER A 50 -18.23 -40.53 -20.02
N TYR A 51 -19.48 -40.16 -19.71
CA TYR A 51 -20.63 -40.49 -20.58
C TYR A 51 -20.48 -39.99 -22.03
N ARG A 52 -19.66 -38.96 -22.27
CA ARG A 52 -19.51 -38.31 -23.59
C ARG A 52 -18.24 -38.65 -24.33
N GLU A 53 -17.19 -39.07 -23.62
CA GLU A 53 -15.87 -39.25 -24.21
C GLU A 53 -15.01 -40.27 -23.45
N LYS A 54 -14.18 -40.99 -24.21
CA LYS A 54 -13.09 -41.82 -23.71
C LYS A 54 -11.77 -41.16 -24.12
N ILE A 55 -10.96 -40.80 -23.13
CA ILE A 55 -9.64 -40.19 -23.32
C ILE A 55 -8.57 -41.17 -22.85
N LEU A 56 -7.59 -41.44 -23.71
CA LEU A 56 -6.39 -42.19 -23.33
C LEU A 56 -5.26 -41.24 -23.00
N VAL A 57 -4.53 -41.54 -21.92
CA VAL A 57 -3.41 -40.71 -21.49
C VAL A 57 -2.15 -41.56 -21.37
N GLU A 58 -1.09 -41.12 -22.05
CA GLU A 58 0.25 -41.69 -21.98
C GLU A 58 1.14 -40.78 -21.13
N CYS A 59 1.79 -41.33 -20.11
CA CYS A 59 2.66 -40.62 -19.18
C CYS A 59 4.12 -40.97 -19.45
N LYS A 60 4.91 -39.97 -19.82
CA LYS A 60 6.37 -40.09 -20.01
C LYS A 60 7.13 -39.31 -18.97
N HIS A 61 7.57 -40.00 -17.91
CA HIS A 61 8.45 -39.42 -16.91
C HIS A 61 9.91 -39.45 -17.39
N TYR A 62 10.30 -38.48 -18.22
CA TYR A 62 11.67 -38.35 -18.72
C TYR A 62 12.42 -37.22 -18.01
N LYS A 63 13.59 -37.53 -17.43
CA LYS A 63 14.41 -36.52 -16.74
C LYS A 63 15.04 -35.51 -17.71
N THR A 64 15.36 -35.90 -18.94
CA THR A 64 16.03 -35.04 -19.94
C THR A 64 15.63 -35.31 -21.40
N ALA A 65 14.76 -36.29 -21.67
CA ALA A 65 14.47 -36.73 -23.03
C ALA A 65 13.31 -35.95 -23.69
N VAL A 66 13.46 -35.74 -25.00
CA VAL A 66 12.44 -35.15 -25.87
C VAL A 66 11.48 -36.25 -26.31
N VAL A 67 10.18 -36.03 -26.16
CA VAL A 67 9.15 -36.93 -26.68
C VAL A 67 9.10 -36.82 -28.19
N GLY A 68 9.48 -37.89 -28.88
CA GLY A 68 9.47 -37.99 -30.33
C GLY A 68 8.17 -38.56 -30.91
N ARG A 69 8.07 -38.47 -32.24
CA ARG A 69 6.95 -38.99 -33.04
C ARG A 69 6.51 -40.43 -32.72
N PRO A 70 7.39 -41.41 -32.41
CA PRO A 70 6.96 -42.78 -32.12
C PRO A 70 5.99 -42.91 -30.94
N VAL A 71 6.05 -42.01 -29.96
CA VAL A 71 5.11 -42.02 -28.82
C VAL A 71 3.71 -41.61 -29.28
N VAL A 72 3.62 -40.57 -30.11
CA VAL A 72 2.36 -40.11 -30.72
C VAL A 72 1.74 -41.21 -31.59
N GLN A 73 2.55 -41.92 -32.38
CA GLN A 73 2.10 -43.03 -33.22
C GLN A 73 1.52 -44.19 -32.40
N ARG A 74 2.19 -44.57 -31.32
CA ARG A 74 1.71 -45.66 -30.44
C ARG A 74 0.39 -45.29 -29.78
N LEU A 75 0.28 -44.08 -29.21
CA LEU A 75 -0.96 -43.64 -28.58
C LEU A 75 -2.09 -43.56 -29.61
N HIS A 76 -1.83 -43.01 -30.80
CA HIS A 76 -2.83 -42.97 -31.88
C HIS A 76 -3.35 -44.37 -32.23
N SER A 77 -2.46 -45.35 -32.43
CA SER A 77 -2.88 -46.74 -32.71
C SER A 77 -3.72 -47.32 -31.58
N ALA A 78 -3.33 -47.08 -30.32
CA ALA A 78 -4.11 -47.52 -29.16
C ALA A 78 -5.50 -46.86 -29.12
N MET A 79 -5.60 -45.58 -29.43
CA MET A 79 -6.88 -44.86 -29.47
C MET A 79 -7.83 -45.42 -30.51
N VAL A 80 -7.33 -45.80 -31.69
CA VAL A 80 -8.14 -46.43 -32.74
C VAL A 80 -8.68 -47.78 -32.28
N ILE A 81 -7.82 -48.61 -31.66
CA ILE A 81 -8.20 -49.93 -31.15
C ILE A 81 -9.23 -49.82 -30.01
N GLU A 82 -9.04 -48.84 -29.13
CA GLU A 82 -9.85 -48.66 -27.92
C GLU A 82 -11.09 -47.77 -28.12
N GLY A 83 -11.29 -47.21 -29.32
CA GLY A 83 -12.40 -46.31 -29.63
C GLY A 83 -12.36 -44.98 -28.86
N ALA A 84 -11.17 -44.45 -28.59
CA ALA A 84 -11.00 -43.19 -27.85
C ALA A 84 -11.07 -41.98 -28.77
N SER A 85 -11.88 -40.98 -28.42
CA SER A 85 -12.07 -39.77 -29.21
C SER A 85 -10.98 -38.72 -28.99
N ARG A 86 -10.23 -38.80 -27.87
CA ARG A 86 -9.14 -37.88 -27.52
C ARG A 86 -7.96 -38.59 -26.84
N GLY A 87 -6.78 -38.02 -27.02
CA GLY A 87 -5.53 -38.50 -26.42
C GLY A 87 -4.83 -37.37 -25.68
N ILE A 88 -4.09 -37.70 -24.62
CA ILE A 88 -3.20 -36.76 -23.94
C ILE A 88 -1.86 -37.45 -23.75
N ILE A 89 -0.77 -36.81 -24.16
CA ILE A 89 0.59 -37.24 -23.81
C ILE A 89 1.12 -36.27 -22.78
N VAL A 90 1.48 -36.76 -21.61
CA VAL A 90 2.01 -35.96 -20.51
C VAL A 90 3.48 -36.28 -20.32
N THR A 91 4.34 -35.26 -20.30
CA THR A 91 5.77 -35.43 -20.08
C THR A 91 6.35 -34.38 -19.16
N THR A 92 7.40 -34.76 -18.44
CA THR A 92 8.25 -33.86 -17.65
C THR A 92 9.36 -33.21 -18.47
N GLY A 93 9.49 -33.59 -19.74
CA GLY A 93 10.40 -32.99 -20.73
C GLY A 93 9.66 -32.08 -21.72
N THR A 94 10.15 -32.08 -22.96
CA THR A 94 9.59 -31.32 -24.09
C THR A 94 9.19 -32.26 -25.24
N PHE A 95 8.53 -31.74 -26.27
CA PHE A 95 8.19 -32.47 -27.49
C PHE A 95 9.10 -32.05 -28.64
N SER A 96 9.44 -33.00 -29.51
CA SER A 96 10.15 -32.69 -30.74
C SER A 96 9.21 -31.99 -31.73
N LYS A 97 9.76 -31.20 -32.66
CA LYS A 97 8.97 -30.55 -33.70
C LYS A 97 8.19 -31.59 -34.52
N GLU A 98 8.83 -32.71 -34.84
CA GLU A 98 8.23 -33.81 -35.59
C GLU A 98 7.06 -34.46 -34.83
N ALA A 99 7.12 -34.53 -33.50
CA ALA A 99 6.02 -35.05 -32.68
C ALA A 99 4.80 -34.12 -32.75
N LEU A 100 5.02 -32.81 -32.58
CA LEU A 100 3.97 -31.79 -32.65
C LEU A 100 3.34 -31.72 -34.06
N ASP A 101 4.17 -31.69 -35.10
CA ASP A 101 3.73 -31.71 -36.50
C ASP A 101 2.90 -32.98 -36.80
N TYR A 102 3.29 -34.12 -36.23
CA TYR A 102 2.55 -35.37 -36.39
C TYR A 102 1.19 -35.35 -35.67
N CYS A 103 1.07 -34.76 -34.48
CA CYS A 103 -0.24 -34.54 -33.85
C CYS A 103 -1.18 -33.74 -34.76
N HIS A 104 -0.67 -32.70 -35.44
CA HIS A 104 -1.46 -31.93 -36.40
C HIS A 104 -1.89 -32.76 -37.62
N ILE A 105 -1.02 -33.63 -38.13
CA ILE A 105 -1.36 -34.55 -39.23
C ILE A 105 -2.46 -35.52 -38.80
N VAL A 106 -2.35 -36.11 -37.61
CA VAL A 106 -3.33 -37.06 -37.07
C VAL A 106 -4.71 -36.40 -36.95
N TYR A 107 -4.77 -35.18 -36.41
CA TYR A 107 -6.00 -34.42 -36.32
C TYR A 107 -6.62 -34.13 -37.70
N ARG A 108 -5.84 -33.62 -38.66
CA ARG A 108 -6.36 -33.27 -39.99
C ARG A 108 -6.84 -34.48 -40.79
N ARG A 109 -6.18 -35.64 -40.66
CA ARG A 109 -6.49 -36.84 -41.47
C ARG A 109 -7.54 -37.74 -40.84
N PHE A 110 -7.54 -37.87 -39.52
CA PHE A 110 -8.37 -38.86 -38.82
C PHE A 110 -9.37 -38.22 -37.86
N GLY A 111 -9.36 -36.89 -37.70
CA GLY A 111 -10.23 -36.20 -36.72
C GLY A 111 -9.87 -36.50 -35.26
N ILE A 112 -8.74 -37.16 -35.01
CA ILE A 112 -8.31 -37.58 -33.68
C ILE A 112 -7.45 -36.48 -33.05
N PHE A 113 -7.86 -35.99 -31.89
CA PHE A 113 -7.16 -34.92 -31.18
C PHE A 113 -6.23 -35.49 -30.10
N ILE A 114 -4.93 -35.19 -30.20
CA ILE A 114 -3.91 -35.55 -29.21
C ILE A 114 -3.32 -34.28 -28.62
N GLU A 115 -3.50 -34.09 -27.32
CA GLU A 115 -2.90 -32.99 -26.56
C GLU A 115 -1.49 -33.35 -26.11
N CYS A 116 -0.56 -32.42 -26.30
CA CYS A 116 0.81 -32.53 -25.82
C CYS A 116 0.97 -31.67 -24.56
N TRP A 117 1.02 -32.31 -23.39
CA TRP A 117 1.29 -31.64 -22.12
C TRP A 117 2.77 -31.76 -21.80
N ASP A 118 3.53 -30.74 -22.19
CA ASP A 118 4.93 -30.60 -21.77
C ASP A 118 5.00 -30.18 -20.30
N PHE A 119 6.21 -30.06 -19.75
CA PHE A 119 6.35 -29.69 -18.34
C PHE A 119 5.66 -28.37 -18.00
N LYS A 120 5.70 -27.37 -18.91
CA LYS A 120 5.01 -26.08 -18.76
C LYS A 120 3.50 -26.28 -18.62
N ARG A 121 2.88 -27.02 -19.54
CA ARG A 121 1.44 -27.28 -19.52
C ARG A 121 1.04 -28.14 -18.32
N LEU A 122 1.84 -29.16 -17.99
CA LEU A 122 1.62 -30.00 -16.83
C LEU A 122 1.61 -29.19 -15.53
N CYS A 123 2.56 -28.26 -15.35
CA CYS A 123 2.55 -27.35 -14.20
C CYS A 123 1.25 -26.53 -14.12
N LYS A 124 0.74 -26.02 -15.25
CA LYS A 124 -0.54 -25.27 -15.30
C LYS A 124 -1.73 -26.13 -14.89
N GLU A 125 -1.81 -27.37 -15.38
CA GLU A 125 -2.91 -28.29 -15.07
C GLU A 125 -2.83 -28.80 -13.63
N ALA A 126 -1.63 -29.14 -13.15
CA ALA A 126 -1.39 -29.54 -11.77
C ALA A 126 -1.83 -28.48 -10.77
N LEU A 127 -1.54 -27.23 -11.10
CA LEU A 127 -1.85 -26.07 -10.29
C LEU A 127 -3.36 -25.79 -10.23
N ALA A 128 -4.08 -25.94 -11.34
CA ALA A 128 -5.54 -25.91 -11.35
C ALA A 128 -6.12 -27.06 -10.47
N ALA A 129 -5.41 -28.18 -10.40
CA ALA A 129 -5.66 -29.28 -9.48
C ALA A 129 -5.06 -29.07 -8.08
N GLY A 130 -4.62 -27.86 -7.73
CA GLY A 130 -4.13 -27.52 -6.40
C GLY A 130 -2.84 -28.25 -6.03
N ILE A 131 -1.96 -28.47 -7.00
CA ILE A 131 -0.67 -29.15 -6.82
C ILE A 131 0.43 -28.29 -7.41
N LEU A 132 1.47 -28.08 -6.63
CA LEU A 132 2.64 -27.31 -7.02
C LEU A 132 3.78 -28.24 -7.40
N LEU A 133 4.15 -28.26 -8.68
CA LEU A 133 5.23 -29.10 -9.17
C LEU A 133 6.56 -28.34 -9.13
N VAL A 134 7.56 -28.93 -8.49
CA VAL A 134 8.94 -28.41 -8.44
C VAL A 134 9.92 -29.47 -8.90
N ARG A 135 11.04 -29.04 -9.48
CA ARG A 135 12.17 -29.95 -9.74
C ARG A 135 13.02 -30.17 -8.49
N LYS A 136 13.81 -31.23 -8.47
CA LYS A 136 14.74 -31.53 -7.38
C LYS A 136 15.73 -30.37 -7.23
N GLY A 137 15.77 -29.78 -6.04
CA GLY A 137 16.62 -28.63 -5.73
C GLY A 137 15.97 -27.27 -6.00
N GLU A 138 14.85 -27.22 -6.73
CA GLU A 138 14.07 -25.99 -6.85
C GLU A 138 13.31 -25.70 -5.55
N LYS A 139 13.45 -24.48 -5.06
CA LYS A 139 12.71 -23.96 -3.92
C LYS A 139 12.08 -22.64 -4.31
N ILE A 140 10.87 -22.40 -3.82
CA ILE A 140 10.31 -21.05 -3.77
C ILE A 140 10.54 -20.52 -2.37
N PHE A 141 10.98 -19.28 -2.30
CA PHE A 141 11.21 -18.60 -1.06
C PHE A 141 10.17 -17.52 -0.83
N SER A 142 9.99 -17.13 0.43
CA SER A 142 9.19 -15.99 0.83
C SER A 142 9.90 -15.22 1.94
N PHE A 143 9.43 -14.01 2.21
CA PHE A 143 9.89 -13.23 3.36
C PHE A 143 9.13 -13.68 4.60
N ASP A 144 9.87 -13.87 5.69
CA ASP A 144 9.24 -14.04 6.99
C ASP A 144 8.72 -12.68 7.47
N ILE A 145 7.40 -12.54 7.50
CA ILE A 145 6.71 -11.34 7.97
C ILE A 145 6.35 -11.38 9.46
N GLY A 146 6.70 -12.43 10.20
CA GLY A 146 6.29 -12.59 11.60
C GLY A 146 4.76 -12.53 11.76
N LYS A 147 4.04 -13.39 11.02
CA LYS A 147 2.57 -13.37 10.88
C LYS A 147 1.82 -13.36 12.22
N GLU A 148 2.33 -14.10 13.21
CA GLU A 148 1.73 -14.24 14.53
C GLU A 148 1.60 -12.93 15.30
N THR A 149 2.57 -12.02 15.14
CA THR A 149 2.58 -10.73 15.85
C THR A 149 2.20 -9.55 14.94
N LEU A 150 1.88 -9.83 13.67
CA LEU A 150 1.74 -8.81 12.63
C LEU A 150 0.67 -7.76 12.97
N THR A 151 -0.54 -8.19 13.34
CA THR A 151 -1.65 -7.29 13.68
C THR A 151 -1.27 -6.37 14.83
N HIS A 152 -0.65 -6.91 15.88
CA HIS A 152 -0.21 -6.13 17.03
C HIS A 152 0.88 -5.12 16.65
N ARG A 153 1.90 -5.55 15.88
CA ARG A 153 2.99 -4.65 15.45
C ARG A 153 2.49 -3.51 14.54
N LEU A 154 1.60 -3.81 13.59
CA LEU A 154 0.99 -2.80 12.73
C LEU A 154 0.15 -1.83 13.55
N TRP A 155 -0.62 -2.34 14.49
CA TRP A 155 -1.42 -1.51 15.39
C TRP A 155 -0.53 -0.57 16.22
N GLN A 156 0.54 -1.09 16.83
CA GLN A 156 1.54 -0.29 17.56
C GLN A 156 2.16 0.80 16.68
N TYR A 157 2.57 0.45 15.46
CA TYR A 157 3.10 1.39 14.49
C TYR A 157 2.10 2.52 14.22
N VAL A 158 0.85 2.19 13.90
CA VAL A 158 -0.20 3.17 13.58
C VAL A 158 -0.47 4.12 14.75
N ILE A 159 -0.64 3.61 15.98
CA ILE A 159 -0.98 4.47 17.12
C ILE A 159 0.16 5.41 17.52
N GLN A 160 1.41 5.04 17.27
CA GLN A 160 2.58 5.89 17.57
C GLN A 160 2.73 7.05 16.58
N HIS A 161 2.29 6.88 15.33
CA HIS A 161 2.45 7.88 14.27
C HIS A 161 1.26 8.85 14.14
N ILE A 162 0.12 8.56 14.78
CA ILE A 162 -1.08 9.40 14.74
C ILE A 162 -1.23 10.17 16.04
N GLU A 163 -1.11 11.50 15.97
CA GLU A 163 -1.34 12.36 17.12
C GLU A 163 -2.84 12.52 17.40
N SER A 164 -3.27 12.30 18.64
CA SER A 164 -4.67 12.51 19.02
C SER A 164 -4.81 12.83 20.50
N ARG A 165 -5.56 13.88 20.81
CA ARG A 165 -5.96 14.23 22.19
C ARG A 165 -7.38 14.81 22.20
N PRO A 166 -8.19 14.56 23.25
CA PRO A 166 -7.90 13.65 24.37
C PRO A 166 -8.14 12.18 24.05
N ILE A 167 -8.91 11.87 22.99
CA ILE A 167 -9.15 10.48 22.58
C ILE A 167 -7.82 9.90 22.12
N ARG A 168 -7.43 8.76 22.70
CA ARG A 168 -6.20 8.10 22.28
C ARG A 168 -6.47 7.23 21.04
N PRO A 169 -5.54 7.16 20.07
CA PRO A 169 -5.76 6.42 18.83
C PRO A 169 -6.22 4.97 19.06
N GLU A 170 -5.69 4.29 20.08
CA GLU A 170 -6.04 2.92 20.48
C GLU A 170 -7.53 2.70 20.77
N GLN A 171 -8.26 3.76 21.18
CA GLN A 171 -9.66 3.66 21.57
C GLN A 171 -10.61 3.62 20.36
N VAL A 172 -10.17 4.14 19.21
CA VAL A 172 -11.06 4.42 18.07
C VAL A 172 -10.54 3.90 16.73
N ILE A 173 -9.24 3.65 16.60
CA ILE A 173 -8.63 3.15 15.37
C ILE A 173 -8.56 1.63 15.41
N ARG A 174 -9.07 0.99 14.35
CA ARG A 174 -8.90 -0.44 14.08
C ARG A 174 -8.00 -0.62 12.87
N VAL A 175 -7.05 -1.55 12.97
CA VAL A 175 -6.15 -1.92 11.87
C VAL A 175 -6.43 -3.35 11.48
N ILE A 176 -6.83 -3.56 10.23
CA ILE A 176 -7.20 -4.88 9.69
C ILE A 176 -6.24 -5.19 8.54
N PRO A 177 -5.19 -6.00 8.77
CA PRO A 177 -4.25 -6.39 7.72
C PRO A 177 -4.83 -7.45 6.80
N GLU A 178 -4.61 -7.30 5.51
CA GLU A 178 -4.76 -8.35 4.50
C GLU A 178 -3.40 -8.60 3.86
N ILE A 179 -2.93 -9.85 3.85
CA ILE A 179 -1.65 -10.18 3.23
C ILE A 179 -1.91 -10.56 1.79
N LYS A 180 -1.31 -9.81 0.87
CA LYS A 180 -1.32 -10.12 -0.57
C LYS A 180 0.08 -10.46 -1.00
N THR A 181 0.21 -11.53 -1.74
CA THR A 181 1.51 -12.03 -2.14
C THR A 181 1.74 -11.65 -3.60
N TYR A 182 3.00 -11.42 -3.99
CA TYR A 182 3.39 -11.02 -5.35
C TYR A 182 4.64 -11.78 -5.82
N PRO A 183 4.72 -12.20 -7.10
CA PRO A 183 5.83 -12.97 -7.63
C PRO A 183 7.01 -12.05 -8.03
N TYR A 184 8.20 -12.38 -7.55
CA TYR A 184 9.45 -11.72 -7.94
C TYR A 184 10.58 -12.73 -8.10
N PHE A 185 11.64 -12.32 -8.80
CA PHE A 185 12.95 -12.96 -8.72
C PHE A 185 13.89 -12.06 -7.94
N LEU A 186 14.57 -12.61 -6.93
CA LEU A 186 15.71 -11.98 -6.30
C LEU A 186 16.97 -12.33 -7.08
N VAL A 187 17.49 -11.35 -7.82
CA VAL A 187 18.69 -11.52 -8.63
C VAL A 187 19.86 -10.91 -7.89
N GLU A 188 20.89 -11.72 -7.62
CA GLU A 188 22.17 -11.26 -7.10
C GLU A 188 23.15 -11.15 -8.26
N TYR A 189 23.78 -9.99 -8.40
CA TYR A 189 24.70 -9.72 -9.50
C TYR A 189 25.93 -8.96 -9.04
N SER A 190 26.96 -9.03 -9.87
CA SER A 190 28.13 -8.16 -9.77
C SER A 190 28.48 -7.51 -11.10
N VAL A 191 29.10 -6.33 -10.99
CA VAL A 191 29.73 -5.62 -12.10
C VAL A 191 31.07 -5.08 -11.63
N HIS A 192 32.13 -5.63 -12.22
CA HIS A 192 33.51 -5.21 -11.96
C HIS A 192 34.14 -4.71 -13.26
N LYS A 193 34.17 -3.38 -13.46
CA LYS A 193 34.69 -2.78 -14.70
C LYS A 193 35.49 -1.52 -14.47
N ILE A 194 36.65 -1.42 -15.12
CA ILE A 194 37.48 -0.22 -15.14
C ILE A 194 37.41 0.40 -16.54
N PHE A 195 37.03 1.67 -16.60
CA PHE A 195 37.06 2.47 -17.81
C PHE A 195 38.35 3.28 -17.84
N THR A 196 39.04 3.24 -18.98
CA THR A 196 40.32 3.91 -19.19
C THR A 196 40.24 4.95 -20.29
N THR A 197 41.21 5.86 -20.37
CA THR A 197 41.46 6.71 -21.54
C THR A 197 42.01 5.87 -22.71
N SER A 198 42.16 6.48 -23.89
CA SER A 198 42.91 5.86 -25.01
C SER A 198 44.35 5.49 -24.64
N THR A 199 44.94 6.18 -23.66
CA THR A 199 46.28 5.93 -23.13
C THR A 199 46.32 4.94 -21.96
N GLY A 200 45.21 4.26 -21.65
CA GLY A 200 45.13 3.26 -20.59
C GLY A 200 44.97 3.80 -19.17
N ARG A 201 44.88 5.13 -18.96
CA ARG A 201 44.69 5.72 -17.62
C ARG A 201 43.27 5.45 -17.12
N PRO A 202 43.07 4.86 -15.92
CA PRO A 202 41.73 4.69 -15.34
C PRO A 202 41.04 6.03 -15.10
N ILE A 203 39.76 6.13 -15.48
CA ILE A 203 38.91 7.32 -15.29
C ILE A 203 37.68 7.04 -14.46
N TYR A 204 37.20 5.79 -14.45
CA TYR A 204 36.02 5.40 -13.70
C TYR A 204 36.09 3.90 -13.43
N LYS A 205 35.72 3.49 -12.22
CA LYS A 205 35.64 2.09 -11.83
C LYS A 205 34.25 1.82 -11.30
N ILE A 206 33.65 0.74 -11.76
CA ILE A 206 32.45 0.15 -11.19
C ILE A 206 32.91 -1.09 -10.42
N ASN A 207 32.50 -1.17 -9.16
CA ASN A 207 32.72 -2.30 -8.26
C ASN A 207 31.44 -2.51 -7.48
N GLU A 208 30.48 -3.16 -8.11
CA GLU A 208 29.11 -3.25 -7.61
C GLU A 208 28.77 -4.71 -7.37
N ASN A 209 28.33 -5.01 -6.15
CA ASN A 209 27.72 -6.28 -5.77
C ASN A 209 26.36 -5.91 -5.17
N SER A 210 25.28 -6.30 -5.82
CA SER A 210 23.96 -5.84 -5.41
C SER A 210 22.87 -6.87 -5.69
N LYS A 211 21.66 -6.56 -5.21
CA LYS A 211 20.48 -7.41 -5.35
C LYS A 211 19.31 -6.63 -5.94
N LEU A 212 18.53 -7.30 -6.78
CA LEU A 212 17.40 -6.71 -7.50
C LEU A 212 16.16 -7.56 -7.25
N LEU A 213 14.98 -6.93 -7.16
CA LEU A 213 13.73 -7.64 -7.39
C LEU A 213 13.28 -7.45 -8.83
N VAL A 214 12.98 -8.55 -9.51
CA VAL A 214 12.49 -8.54 -10.88
C VAL A 214 11.07 -9.12 -10.93
N ASP A 215 10.12 -8.29 -11.32
CA ASP A 215 8.73 -8.68 -11.58
C ASP A 215 8.59 -9.13 -13.04
N TYR A 216 8.23 -10.39 -13.24
CA TYR A 216 8.02 -11.01 -14.55
C TYR A 216 6.55 -11.13 -14.95
N THR A 217 5.63 -10.47 -14.25
CA THR A 217 4.18 -10.61 -14.53
C THR A 217 3.72 -10.01 -15.87
N SER A 218 4.60 -9.29 -16.57
CA SER A 218 4.39 -8.80 -17.93
C SER A 218 5.54 -9.21 -18.85
N ASP A 219 5.28 -9.21 -20.17
CA ASP A 219 6.28 -9.48 -21.23
C ASP A 219 7.52 -8.55 -21.15
N TYR A 220 7.39 -7.43 -20.46
CA TYR A 220 8.48 -6.52 -20.10
C TYR A 220 8.73 -6.58 -18.59
N PRO A 221 9.79 -7.27 -18.13
CA PRO A 221 10.08 -7.39 -16.71
C PRO A 221 10.35 -6.03 -16.07
N ARG A 222 9.82 -5.79 -14.87
CA ARG A 222 10.09 -4.56 -14.11
C ARG A 222 11.16 -4.83 -13.07
N ILE A 223 12.19 -4.00 -13.04
CA ILE A 223 13.28 -4.10 -12.06
C ILE A 223 13.07 -3.05 -10.98
N TYR A 224 13.07 -3.51 -9.74
CA TYR A 224 12.99 -2.70 -8.54
C TYR A 224 14.33 -2.81 -7.80
N ASP A 225 14.97 -1.68 -7.53
CA ASP A 225 16.03 -1.64 -6.53
C ASP A 225 15.39 -1.90 -5.18
N ALA A 226 15.67 -3.08 -4.65
CA ALA A 226 15.12 -3.54 -3.40
C ALA A 226 16.21 -3.79 -2.36
N THR A 227 17.44 -3.33 -2.60
CA THR A 227 18.62 -3.69 -1.81
C THR A 227 18.41 -3.43 -0.32
N HIS A 228 17.87 -2.26 0.03
CA HIS A 228 17.55 -1.88 1.42
C HIS A 228 16.38 -2.68 2.01
N TYR A 229 15.43 -3.12 1.19
CA TYR A 229 14.27 -3.88 1.67
C TYR A 229 14.64 -5.36 1.87
N ILE A 230 15.45 -5.93 0.98
CA ILE A 230 15.89 -7.33 1.03
C ILE A 230 16.90 -7.54 2.17
N SER A 231 17.75 -6.55 2.48
CA SER A 231 18.77 -6.70 3.52
C SER A 231 18.19 -7.00 4.91
N HIS A 232 16.95 -6.58 5.17
CA HIS A 232 16.23 -6.81 6.43
C HIS A 232 15.33 -8.06 6.38
N ALA A 233 15.16 -8.68 5.21
CA ALA A 233 14.26 -9.80 5.02
C ALA A 233 14.94 -11.14 5.35
N ALA A 234 14.39 -11.87 6.32
CA ALA A 234 14.67 -13.29 6.48
C ALA A 234 13.98 -14.08 5.36
N ILE A 235 14.76 -14.60 4.41
CA ILE A 235 14.27 -15.37 3.27
C ILE A 235 14.21 -16.84 3.67
N LYS A 236 13.02 -17.44 3.64
CA LYS A 236 12.80 -18.86 3.98
C LYS A 236 12.08 -19.61 2.86
N PRO A 237 12.34 -20.91 2.65
CA PRO A 237 11.57 -21.70 1.71
C PRO A 237 10.09 -21.75 2.14
N ILE A 238 9.18 -21.79 1.16
CA ILE A 238 7.75 -21.97 1.40
C ILE A 238 7.49 -23.43 1.76
N GLU A 239 6.86 -23.66 2.90
CA GLU A 239 6.47 -25.00 3.36
C GLU A 239 5.04 -25.35 2.94
N ASN A 240 4.66 -26.63 3.06
CA ASN A 240 3.33 -27.10 2.64
C ASN A 240 2.17 -26.39 3.37
N THR A 241 2.37 -25.96 4.61
CA THR A 241 1.38 -25.23 5.42
C THR A 241 1.11 -23.82 4.89
N ASP A 242 2.08 -23.21 4.23
CA ASP A 242 2.03 -21.82 3.79
C ASP A 242 1.30 -21.67 2.46
N ILE A 243 1.20 -22.76 1.68
CA ILE A 243 0.92 -22.62 0.26
C ILE A 243 -0.45 -22.00 -0.05
N ALA A 244 -1.46 -22.24 0.80
CA ALA A 244 -2.78 -21.63 0.63
C ALA A 244 -2.69 -20.09 0.57
N ASP A 245 -1.79 -19.48 1.34
CA ASP A 245 -1.57 -18.02 1.39
C ASP A 245 -0.82 -17.51 0.14
N TYR A 246 -0.06 -18.37 -0.54
CA TYR A 246 0.81 -18.03 -1.67
C TYR A 246 0.31 -18.54 -3.02
N LEU A 247 -0.85 -19.21 -3.08
CA LEU A 247 -1.33 -19.92 -4.27
C LEU A 247 -1.36 -19.03 -5.53
N PRO A 248 -2.06 -17.88 -5.59
CA PRO A 248 -2.11 -17.05 -6.80
C PRO A 248 -0.74 -16.55 -7.28
N VAL A 249 0.21 -16.40 -6.37
CA VAL A 249 1.59 -15.98 -6.66
C VAL A 249 2.38 -17.09 -7.26
N ALA A 250 2.31 -18.26 -6.62
CA ALA A 250 2.91 -19.46 -7.13
C ALA A 250 2.41 -19.64 -8.58
N MET A 251 1.10 -19.53 -8.83
CA MET A 251 0.53 -19.62 -10.18
C MET A 251 1.22 -18.72 -11.22
N LYS A 252 1.41 -17.44 -10.89
CA LYS A 252 2.09 -16.48 -11.77
C LYS A 252 3.58 -16.78 -11.92
N LEU A 253 4.26 -17.13 -10.82
CA LEU A 253 5.66 -17.53 -10.84
C LEU A 253 5.87 -18.75 -11.75
N TYR A 254 5.05 -19.79 -11.63
CA TYR A 254 5.13 -21.00 -12.47
C TYR A 254 4.71 -20.77 -13.93
N ALA A 255 3.79 -19.85 -14.21
CA ALA A 255 3.51 -19.45 -15.60
C ALA A 255 4.75 -18.82 -16.27
N ASN A 256 5.54 -18.09 -15.49
CA ASN A 256 6.75 -17.38 -15.91
C ASN A 256 8.05 -18.20 -15.82
N LEU A 257 8.05 -19.32 -15.09
CA LEU A 257 9.17 -20.29 -15.14
C LEU A 257 9.34 -20.97 -16.50
N ALA A 258 8.40 -20.75 -17.40
CA ALA A 258 8.51 -21.14 -18.79
C ALA A 258 8.83 -19.95 -19.72
N VAL A 259 9.27 -18.83 -19.15
CA VAL A 259 10.17 -17.90 -19.85
C VAL A 259 11.51 -18.63 -19.90
N ASP A 260 12.04 -18.79 -21.11
CA ASP A 260 13.40 -19.25 -21.32
C ASP A 260 14.34 -18.48 -20.38
N GLU A 261 14.92 -19.16 -19.37
CA GLU A 261 15.80 -18.55 -18.36
C GLU A 261 16.91 -17.73 -19.03
N LYS A 262 17.30 -18.11 -20.25
CA LYS A 262 18.23 -17.38 -21.11
C LYS A 262 17.69 -16.01 -21.53
N ASN A 263 16.46 -15.93 -22.04
CA ASN A 263 15.83 -14.67 -22.44
C ASN A 263 15.58 -13.74 -21.23
N ALA A 264 15.25 -14.32 -20.08
CA ALA A 264 15.10 -13.59 -18.83
C ALA A 264 16.44 -12.99 -18.37
N ALA A 265 17.50 -13.80 -18.31
CA ALA A 265 18.84 -13.37 -17.92
C ALA A 265 19.40 -12.30 -18.87
N ASP A 266 19.23 -12.46 -20.17
CA ASP A 266 19.67 -11.49 -21.18
C ASP A 266 18.97 -10.13 -20.98
N TYR A 267 17.65 -10.14 -20.75
CA TYR A 267 16.90 -8.91 -20.43
C TYR A 267 17.41 -8.22 -19.16
N ILE A 268 17.64 -8.98 -18.08
CA ILE A 268 18.14 -8.46 -16.81
C ILE A 268 19.51 -7.82 -17.00
N LYS A 269 20.46 -8.56 -17.62
CA LYS A 269 21.82 -8.08 -17.88
C LYS A 269 21.81 -6.81 -18.72
N LYS A 270 20.97 -6.73 -19.74
CA LYS A 270 20.82 -5.55 -20.60
C LYS A 270 20.31 -4.35 -19.80
N THR A 271 19.39 -4.58 -18.88
CA THR A 271 18.82 -3.51 -18.04
C THR A 271 19.83 -3.00 -17.01
N ILE A 272 20.54 -3.89 -16.30
CA ILE A 272 21.62 -3.53 -15.38
C ILE A 272 22.72 -2.76 -16.11
N ALA A 273 23.19 -3.29 -17.24
CA ALA A 273 24.23 -2.64 -18.05
C ALA A 273 23.82 -1.22 -18.48
N ARG A 274 22.55 -1.03 -18.85
CA ARG A 274 22.02 0.30 -19.18
C ARG A 274 21.96 1.23 -17.96
N GLN A 275 21.54 0.75 -16.80
CA GLN A 275 21.46 1.55 -15.56
C GLN A 275 22.83 2.02 -15.06
N LEU A 276 23.86 1.19 -15.23
CA LEU A 276 25.21 1.51 -14.77
C LEU A 276 26.04 2.31 -15.78
N SER A 277 25.65 2.29 -17.05
CA SER A 277 26.28 3.10 -18.10
C SER A 277 26.03 4.59 -17.86
N ARG A 278 27.09 5.41 -17.91
CA ARG A 278 26.99 6.87 -17.68
C ARG A 278 28.10 7.65 -18.35
N TYR A 279 27.87 8.96 -18.54
CA TYR A 279 28.92 9.89 -18.94
C TYR A 279 29.78 10.27 -17.73
N ILE A 280 31.09 10.20 -17.88
CA ILE A 280 32.07 10.60 -16.87
C ILE A 280 32.90 11.77 -17.42
N ARG A 281 32.99 12.84 -16.64
CA ARG A 281 33.90 13.97 -16.90
C ARG A 281 35.26 13.69 -16.25
N TYR A 282 36.35 13.95 -16.96
CA TYR A 282 37.72 13.78 -16.46
C TYR A 282 38.68 14.80 -17.08
N ILE A 283 39.82 15.04 -16.42
CA ILE A 283 40.85 15.97 -16.89
C ILE A 283 41.96 15.17 -17.58
N GLY A 284 42.24 15.52 -18.84
CA GLY A 284 43.33 14.93 -19.62
C GLY A 284 44.70 15.50 -19.24
N ARG A 285 45.78 14.88 -19.75
CA ARG A 285 47.17 15.33 -19.46
C ARG A 285 47.46 16.76 -19.92
N ASN A 286 46.72 17.27 -20.91
CA ASN A 286 46.81 18.64 -21.41
C ASN A 286 45.94 19.64 -20.62
N ASN A 287 45.52 19.28 -19.41
CA ASN A 287 44.70 20.10 -18.51
C ASN A 287 43.31 20.51 -19.09
N ARG A 288 42.84 19.82 -20.15
CA ARG A 288 41.49 20.02 -20.70
C ARG A 288 40.51 19.03 -20.10
N ILE A 289 39.25 19.45 -19.96
CA ILE A 289 38.14 18.61 -19.50
C ILE A 289 37.57 17.84 -20.69
N TYR A 290 37.45 16.52 -20.55
CA TYR A 290 36.82 15.63 -21.51
C TYR A 290 35.61 14.96 -20.86
N THR A 291 34.71 14.45 -21.70
CA THR A 291 33.61 13.59 -21.27
C THR A 291 33.69 12.29 -22.06
N LYS A 292 33.65 11.14 -21.37
CA LYS A 292 33.60 9.82 -22.00
C LYS A 292 32.33 9.10 -21.58
N TYR A 293 31.65 8.47 -22.54
CA TYR A 293 30.56 7.56 -22.25
C TYR A 293 31.13 6.20 -21.80
N CYS A 294 30.96 5.88 -20.53
CA CYS A 294 31.42 4.64 -19.92
C CYS A 294 30.30 3.60 -20.05
N LYS A 295 30.30 2.86 -21.17
CA LYS A 295 29.30 1.83 -21.48
C LYS A 295 29.62 0.50 -20.80
N VAL A 296 28.71 0.06 -19.93
CA VAL A 296 28.61 -1.32 -19.45
C VAL A 296 27.85 -2.13 -20.49
N THR A 297 28.25 -3.38 -20.72
CA THR A 297 27.64 -4.33 -21.64
C THR A 297 27.14 -5.53 -20.85
N GLU A 298 26.26 -6.34 -21.45
CA GLU A 298 25.71 -7.55 -20.84
C GLU A 298 26.79 -8.54 -20.40
N LYS A 299 27.95 -8.57 -21.09
CA LYS A 299 29.09 -9.42 -20.75
C LYS A 299 29.81 -8.99 -19.48
N ASP A 300 29.68 -7.72 -19.08
CA ASP A 300 30.27 -7.19 -17.86
C ASP A 300 29.40 -7.45 -16.61
N VAL A 301 28.20 -8.01 -16.81
CA VAL A 301 27.23 -8.29 -15.75
C VAL A 301 27.23 -9.79 -15.46
N GLU A 302 27.70 -10.14 -14.27
CA GLU A 302 27.66 -11.51 -13.76
C GLU A 302 26.44 -11.68 -12.87
N ILE A 303 25.56 -12.62 -13.21
CA ILE A 303 24.45 -13.02 -12.35
C ILE A 303 24.92 -14.24 -11.55
N HIS A 304 24.93 -14.13 -10.23
CA HIS A 304 25.36 -15.20 -9.33
C HIS A 304 24.20 -16.10 -8.93
N SER A 305 23.02 -15.52 -8.71
CA SER A 305 21.82 -16.26 -8.32
C SER A 305 20.54 -15.54 -8.77
N ALA A 306 19.48 -16.31 -8.96
CA ALA A 306 18.13 -15.80 -9.27
C ALA A 306 17.10 -16.62 -8.47
N LEU A 307 16.81 -16.20 -7.24
CA LEU A 307 15.88 -16.91 -6.35
C LEU A 307 14.44 -16.56 -6.68
N LYS A 308 13.58 -17.57 -6.70
CA LYS A 308 12.13 -17.43 -6.88
C LYS A 308 11.51 -16.93 -5.57
N LEU A 309 10.94 -15.73 -5.55
CA LEU A 309 10.35 -15.11 -4.36
C LEU A 309 8.84 -14.89 -4.49
N ALA A 310 8.09 -15.36 -3.51
CA ALA A 310 6.75 -14.89 -3.22
C ALA A 310 6.84 -13.79 -2.15
N VAL A 311 6.75 -12.52 -2.56
CA VAL A 311 6.88 -11.37 -1.66
C VAL A 311 5.51 -11.03 -1.05
N PRO A 312 5.32 -11.16 0.27
CA PRO A 312 4.12 -10.70 0.97
C PRO A 312 4.14 -9.18 1.13
N ILE A 313 3.07 -8.54 0.66
CA ILE A 313 2.75 -7.13 0.86
C ILE A 313 1.49 -7.06 1.71
N ILE A 314 1.53 -6.24 2.75
CA ILE A 314 0.40 -6.03 3.64
C ILE A 314 -0.46 -4.91 3.05
N GLU A 315 -1.70 -5.20 2.67
CA GLU A 315 -2.74 -4.19 2.42
C GLU A 315 -3.57 -4.06 3.69
N ALA A 316 -3.25 -3.05 4.50
CA ALA A 316 -3.96 -2.81 5.76
C ALA A 316 -5.07 -1.78 5.59
N ARG A 317 -6.25 -2.10 6.13
CA ARG A 317 -7.34 -1.14 6.33
C ARG A 317 -7.22 -0.49 7.70
N LEU A 318 -7.23 0.84 7.72
CA LEU A 318 -7.33 1.65 8.92
C LEU A 318 -8.75 2.20 9.00
N GLU A 319 -9.49 1.82 10.03
CA GLU A 319 -10.90 2.19 10.20
C GLU A 319 -11.08 3.00 11.48
N ILE A 320 -11.95 4.02 11.41
CA ILE A 320 -12.41 4.81 12.55
C ILE A 320 -13.93 4.65 12.60
N PRO A 321 -14.45 3.53 13.16
CA PRO A 321 -15.85 3.16 13.01
C PRO A 321 -16.83 4.21 13.54
N ALA A 322 -16.51 4.82 14.69
CA ALA A 322 -17.35 5.85 15.32
C ALA A 322 -17.56 7.11 14.45
N ALA A 323 -16.68 7.35 13.48
CA ALA A 323 -16.76 8.47 12.54
C ALA A 323 -16.98 8.05 11.08
N ASN A 324 -17.10 6.75 10.81
CA ASN A 324 -17.26 6.17 9.47
C ASN A 324 -16.16 6.60 8.47
N HIS A 325 -14.91 6.71 8.93
CA HIS A 325 -13.76 6.96 8.05
C HIS A 325 -12.95 5.68 7.84
N ARG A 326 -12.46 5.51 6.61
CA ARG A 326 -11.63 4.37 6.20
C ARG A 326 -10.47 4.84 5.35
N TYR A 327 -9.30 4.30 5.63
CA TYR A 327 -8.07 4.52 4.89
C TYR A 327 -7.42 3.18 4.59
N LYS A 328 -6.51 3.16 3.61
CA LYS A 328 -5.68 2.01 3.31
C LYS A 328 -4.21 2.40 3.35
N PHE A 329 -3.35 1.47 3.71
CA PHE A 329 -1.92 1.60 3.53
C PHE A 329 -1.31 0.27 3.14
N TRP A 330 -0.21 0.35 2.41
CA TRP A 330 0.59 -0.79 1.97
C TRP A 330 1.91 -0.78 2.69
N ALA A 331 2.32 -1.93 3.20
CA ALA A 331 3.55 -2.05 3.98
C ALA A 331 4.30 -3.36 3.69
N TYR A 332 5.61 -3.31 3.84
CA TYR A 332 6.42 -4.49 4.11
C TYR A 332 6.51 -4.69 5.62
N SER A 333 6.60 -5.94 6.04
CA SER A 333 6.94 -6.29 7.42
C SER A 333 7.95 -7.42 7.43
N PHE A 334 8.81 -7.39 8.44
CA PHE A 334 9.91 -8.33 8.57
C PHE A 334 9.85 -9.04 9.94
N SER A 335 10.45 -10.22 10.02
CA SER A 335 10.50 -11.05 11.23
C SER A 335 11.25 -10.38 12.39
N ASN A 336 12.16 -9.45 12.10
CA ASN A 336 12.86 -8.64 13.10
C ASN A 336 11.97 -7.60 13.80
N GLY A 337 10.70 -7.46 13.40
CA GLY A 337 9.76 -6.51 13.98
C GLY A 337 9.53 -5.26 13.13
N GLU A 338 10.42 -4.96 12.18
CA GLU A 338 10.37 -3.75 11.36
C GLU A 338 9.16 -3.71 10.41
N ILE A 339 8.63 -2.50 10.21
CA ILE A 339 7.53 -2.19 9.28
C ILE A 339 7.98 -1.02 8.41
N THR A 340 7.86 -1.19 7.09
CA THR A 340 8.16 -0.13 6.13
C THR A 340 6.91 0.21 5.35
N ILE A 341 6.45 1.45 5.44
CA ILE A 341 5.28 1.93 4.69
C ILE A 341 5.68 2.19 3.23
N ILE A 342 5.00 1.52 2.31
CA ILE A 342 5.18 1.68 0.86
C ILE A 342 4.37 2.89 0.38
N SER A 343 3.10 2.96 0.79
CA SER A 343 2.18 4.05 0.45
C SER A 343 0.94 4.03 1.33
N ALA A 344 0.20 5.15 1.37
CA ALA A 344 -1.08 5.22 2.06
C ALA A 344 -2.10 6.11 1.32
N THR A 345 -3.39 5.90 1.55
CA THR A 345 -4.49 6.75 1.06
C THR A 345 -4.84 7.87 2.04
N THR A 346 -4.01 8.08 3.05
CA THR A 346 -4.09 9.20 3.99
C THR A 346 -3.75 10.52 3.28
N PRO A 347 -4.10 11.69 3.85
CA PRO A 347 -3.83 12.97 3.22
C PRO A 347 -2.34 13.26 2.95
N THR A 348 -1.44 12.74 3.77
CA THR A 348 0.02 12.88 3.61
C THR A 348 0.63 11.83 2.67
N ARG A 349 -0.18 10.87 2.18
CA ARG A 349 0.26 9.68 1.42
C ARG A 349 1.24 8.76 2.18
N SER A 350 1.42 9.00 3.47
CA SER A 350 2.18 8.17 4.42
C SER A 350 1.43 8.07 5.76
N LEU A 351 1.96 7.38 6.75
CA LEU A 351 1.42 7.42 8.12
C LEU A 351 2.05 8.52 8.97
N ASP A 352 3.05 9.22 8.44
CA ASP A 352 3.76 10.29 9.13
C ASP A 352 3.00 11.61 9.07
N ASN A 353 3.29 12.46 10.05
CA ASN A 353 2.76 13.81 10.14
C ASN A 353 1.22 13.87 10.13
N LEU A 354 0.57 12.88 10.76
CA LEU A 354 -0.89 12.81 10.87
C LEU A 354 -1.38 13.14 12.28
N PHE A 355 -2.60 13.67 12.34
CA PHE A 355 -3.38 13.75 13.57
C PHE A 355 -4.84 13.33 13.33
N LEU A 356 -5.49 12.86 14.39
CA LEU A 356 -6.92 12.59 14.42
C LEU A 356 -7.69 13.82 14.90
N CYS A 357 -8.61 14.33 14.08
CA CYS A 357 -9.53 15.36 14.51
C CYS A 357 -10.55 14.78 15.49
N ASN A 358 -10.54 15.27 16.72
CA ASN A 358 -11.41 14.81 17.79
C ASN A 358 -12.88 15.30 17.64
N THR A 359 -13.18 16.11 16.62
CA THR A 359 -14.56 16.45 16.21
C THR A 359 -15.04 15.58 15.04
N CYS A 360 -14.56 15.77 13.80
CA CYS A 360 -15.08 14.97 12.67
C CYS A 360 -14.52 13.54 12.55
N GLY A 361 -13.49 13.18 13.31
CA GLY A 361 -12.85 11.85 13.28
C GLY A 361 -11.99 11.57 12.04
N LYS A 362 -11.68 12.58 11.21
CA LYS A 362 -10.78 12.43 10.05
C LYS A 362 -9.32 12.39 10.51
N LEU A 363 -8.49 11.66 9.77
CA LEU A 363 -7.03 11.84 9.78
C LEU A 363 -6.65 12.97 8.81
N LEU A 364 -5.83 13.92 9.27
CA LEU A 364 -5.34 15.05 8.47
C LEU A 364 -3.84 15.32 8.75
N SER A 365 -3.18 16.07 7.86
CA SER A 365 -1.80 16.55 8.08
C SER A 365 -1.74 17.47 9.30
N LYS A 366 -0.66 17.40 10.10
CA LYS A 366 -0.47 18.31 11.25
C LYS A 366 -0.43 19.80 10.87
N ASP A 367 -0.22 20.15 9.60
CA ASP A 367 -0.33 21.56 9.16
C ASP A 367 -1.76 22.12 9.34
N GLN A 368 -2.77 21.25 9.41
CA GLN A 368 -4.16 21.62 9.65
C GLN A 368 -4.56 21.50 11.12
N LEU A 369 -3.63 21.09 12.00
CA LEU A 369 -3.87 20.89 13.42
C LEU A 369 -4.04 22.24 14.12
N VAL A 370 -5.14 22.35 14.85
CA VAL A 370 -5.40 23.43 15.79
C VAL A 370 -5.76 22.81 17.14
N THR A 371 -5.10 23.26 18.20
CA THR A 371 -5.37 22.78 19.54
C THR A 371 -6.44 23.63 20.22
N CYS A 372 -7.35 22.98 20.96
CA CYS A 372 -8.31 23.69 21.79
C CYS A 372 -7.60 24.32 23.00
N SER A 373 -7.72 25.63 23.17
CA SER A 373 -7.09 26.37 24.27
C SER A 373 -7.61 26.00 25.66
N SER A 374 -8.75 25.31 25.77
CA SER A 374 -9.35 24.93 27.06
C SER A 374 -9.06 23.49 27.49
N CYS A 375 -8.99 22.54 26.55
CA CYS A 375 -8.84 21.12 26.87
C CYS A 375 -7.69 20.44 26.13
N GLY A 376 -6.97 21.16 25.27
CA GLY A 376 -5.86 20.61 24.48
C GLY A 376 -6.27 19.67 23.35
N ALA A 377 -7.58 19.54 23.04
CA ALA A 377 -8.05 18.63 22.01
C ALA A 377 -7.45 18.97 20.62
N THR A 378 -7.09 17.94 19.85
CA THR A 378 -6.56 18.06 18.48
C THR A 378 -7.71 18.16 17.48
N ILE A 379 -7.87 19.32 16.84
CA ILE A 379 -9.01 19.64 15.99
C ILE A 379 -8.52 20.20 14.66
N CYS A 380 -9.20 19.88 13.55
CA CYS A 380 -8.86 20.51 12.28
C CYS A 380 -9.34 21.96 12.19
N SER A 381 -8.69 22.73 11.34
CA SER A 381 -9.06 24.12 11.06
C SER A 381 -10.53 24.30 10.60
N SER A 382 -11.14 23.29 9.98
CA SER A 382 -12.55 23.32 9.56
C SER A 382 -13.54 23.10 10.69
N ASP A 383 -13.12 22.54 11.82
CA ASP A 383 -14.01 22.14 12.92
C ASP A 383 -13.81 23.00 14.18
N ILE A 384 -12.70 23.73 14.27
CA ILE A 384 -12.40 24.62 15.39
C ILE A 384 -13.25 25.90 15.36
N PHE A 385 -13.64 26.37 16.55
CA PHE A 385 -14.26 27.68 16.77
C PHE A 385 -13.21 28.70 17.21
N LYS A 386 -12.93 29.69 16.36
CA LYS A 386 -12.03 30.82 16.63
C LYS A 386 -12.82 32.00 17.18
N VAL A 387 -12.99 32.05 18.50
CA VAL A 387 -13.74 33.12 19.18
C VAL A 387 -12.93 34.42 19.12
N PRO A 388 -13.49 35.54 18.61
CA PRO A 388 -12.76 36.80 18.54
C PRO A 388 -12.38 37.35 19.92
N GLY A 389 -11.10 37.63 20.13
CA GLY A 389 -10.62 38.42 21.26
C GLY A 389 -10.41 39.90 20.88
N LEU A 390 -9.66 40.62 21.72
CA LEU A 390 -9.35 42.04 21.46
C LEU A 390 -8.37 42.17 20.29
N VAL A 391 -7.29 41.38 20.33
CA VAL A 391 -6.19 41.38 19.35
C VAL A 391 -6.15 40.07 18.55
N TRP A 392 -6.13 38.91 19.22
CA TRP A 392 -6.14 37.59 18.59
C TRP A 392 -7.44 36.82 18.90
N SER A 393 -7.73 35.79 18.10
CA SER A 393 -8.82 34.84 18.36
C SER A 393 -8.33 33.68 19.22
N THR A 394 -9.21 33.14 20.07
CA THR A 394 -8.94 31.94 20.87
C THR A 394 -9.69 30.74 20.29
N SER A 395 -9.02 29.58 20.24
CA SER A 395 -9.51 28.38 19.58
C SER A 395 -10.19 27.41 20.55
N TYR A 396 -11.42 27.01 20.26
CA TYR A 396 -12.19 26.07 21.07
C TYR A 396 -12.75 24.92 20.23
N CYS A 397 -12.71 23.70 20.76
CA CYS A 397 -13.48 22.58 20.19
C CYS A 397 -14.98 22.81 20.40
N ASP A 398 -15.82 21.99 19.77
CA ASP A 398 -17.27 22.09 19.84
C ASP A 398 -17.81 21.96 21.28
N ILE A 399 -17.26 21.05 22.09
CA ILE A 399 -17.66 20.85 23.48
C ILE A 399 -17.31 22.06 24.34
N CYS A 400 -16.06 22.54 24.30
CA CYS A 400 -15.63 23.71 25.07
C CYS A 400 -16.34 24.99 24.62
N PHE A 401 -16.59 25.15 23.33
CA PHE A 401 -17.36 26.27 22.81
C PHE A 401 -18.80 26.24 23.32
N GLN A 402 -19.47 25.07 23.33
CA GLN A 402 -20.80 24.93 23.92
C GLN A 402 -20.79 25.30 25.42
N LYS A 403 -19.84 24.79 26.20
CA LYS A 403 -19.70 25.14 27.63
C LYS A 403 -19.50 26.64 27.86
N LEU A 404 -18.77 27.33 26.98
CA LEU A 404 -18.62 28.79 27.04
C LEU A 404 -19.93 29.55 26.81
N LEU A 405 -20.79 29.03 25.94
CA LEU A 405 -22.11 29.60 25.69
C LEU A 405 -23.05 29.38 26.90
N GLU A 406 -23.06 28.17 27.44
CA GLU A 406 -23.91 27.78 28.59
C GLU A 406 -23.51 28.50 29.88
N SER A 407 -22.21 28.56 30.18
CA SER A 407 -21.68 29.27 31.36
C SER A 407 -21.75 30.79 31.27
N ASN A 408 -22.19 31.33 30.13
CA ASN A 408 -22.30 32.75 29.86
C ASN A 408 -20.98 33.53 30.01
N LYS A 409 -19.82 32.86 30.00
CA LYS A 409 -18.51 33.49 30.27
C LYS A 409 -18.10 34.54 29.24
N LEU A 410 -18.59 34.44 27.99
CA LEU A 410 -18.21 35.35 26.91
C LEU A 410 -18.91 36.71 26.98
N LEU A 411 -20.18 36.75 27.41
CA LEU A 411 -21.04 37.94 27.36
C LEU A 411 -21.86 38.14 28.63
N GLY A 412 -21.53 37.44 29.72
CA GLY A 412 -22.25 37.45 30.99
C GLY A 412 -22.39 38.83 31.61
N HIS A 413 -21.45 39.73 31.33
CA HIS A 413 -21.44 41.13 31.73
C HIS A 413 -22.43 42.01 30.94
N ILE A 414 -23.12 41.48 29.92
CA ILE A 414 -24.18 42.17 29.17
C ILE A 414 -25.51 41.45 29.44
N PRO A 415 -26.62 42.13 29.75
CA PRO A 415 -27.93 41.50 29.88
C PRO A 415 -28.38 40.81 28.58
N SER A 416 -29.08 39.69 28.68
CA SER A 416 -29.43 38.82 27.54
C SER A 416 -30.17 39.54 26.42
N GLU A 417 -31.10 40.44 26.76
CA GLU A 417 -31.92 41.25 25.86
C GLU A 417 -31.10 42.29 25.07
N LYS A 418 -29.90 42.64 25.55
CA LYS A 418 -28.99 43.59 24.90
C LYS A 418 -27.96 42.89 23.99
N ARG A 419 -27.90 41.56 23.95
CA ARG A 419 -26.90 40.78 23.17
C ARG A 419 -27.30 40.58 21.70
N THR A 420 -27.65 41.66 21.01
CA THR A 420 -27.96 41.61 19.57
C THR A 420 -26.97 42.46 18.79
N PRO A 421 -26.65 42.11 17.53
CA PRO A 421 -25.76 42.93 16.70
C PRO A 421 -26.24 44.38 16.61
N LYS A 422 -27.56 44.60 16.45
CA LYS A 422 -28.16 45.93 16.37
C LYS A 422 -27.91 46.75 17.63
N THR A 423 -28.10 46.15 18.81
CA THR A 423 -27.85 46.84 20.09
C THR A 423 -26.38 47.17 20.26
N LEU A 424 -25.48 46.24 19.98
CA LEU A 424 -24.04 46.47 20.14
C LEU A 424 -23.44 47.40 19.08
N THR A 425 -24.01 47.47 17.87
CA THR A 425 -23.63 48.49 16.88
C THR A 425 -24.01 49.88 17.37
N ARG A 426 -25.19 50.07 17.97
CA ARG A 426 -25.55 51.34 18.61
C ARG A 426 -24.65 51.67 19.80
N ALA A 427 -24.34 50.68 20.63
CA ALA A 427 -23.39 50.86 21.73
C ALA A 427 -22.01 51.29 21.23
N LEU A 428 -21.53 50.73 20.11
CA LEU A 428 -20.26 51.13 19.51
C LEU A 428 -20.27 52.59 19.04
N ILE A 429 -21.37 53.06 18.45
CA ILE A 429 -21.52 54.47 18.08
C ILE A 429 -21.46 55.35 19.34
N LEU A 430 -22.16 54.96 20.41
CA LEU A 430 -22.13 55.69 21.68
C LEU A 430 -20.72 55.74 22.29
N ALA A 431 -19.94 54.66 22.18
CA ALA A 431 -18.56 54.59 22.66
C ALA A 431 -17.63 55.58 21.94
N LEU A 432 -17.93 55.88 20.66
CA LEU A 432 -17.19 56.86 19.86
C LEU A 432 -17.62 58.30 20.14
N LEU A 433 -18.85 58.51 20.62
CA LEU A 433 -19.38 59.83 20.98
C LEU A 433 -18.91 60.28 22.36
N LEU A 434 -19.06 59.41 23.37
CA LEU A 434 -18.68 59.70 24.75
C LEU A 434 -18.44 58.39 25.52
N PRO A 435 -17.18 58.08 25.90
CA PRO A 435 -16.86 56.89 26.69
C PRO A 435 -17.69 56.84 27.97
N GLY A 436 -18.31 55.69 28.23
CA GLY A 436 -19.24 55.47 29.35
C GLY A 436 -20.71 55.38 28.92
N LEU A 437 -21.12 56.06 27.85
CA LEU A 437 -22.50 55.97 27.33
C LEU A 437 -22.84 54.58 26.82
N GLU A 438 -21.89 53.88 26.21
CA GLU A 438 -22.04 52.50 25.75
C GLU A 438 -22.24 51.54 26.91
N SER A 439 -21.48 51.70 28.00
CA SER A 439 -21.61 50.88 29.20
C SER A 439 -22.96 51.14 29.87
N LEU A 440 -23.37 52.40 29.96
CA LEU A 440 -24.68 52.77 30.51
C LEU A 440 -25.82 52.19 29.65
N TYR A 441 -25.75 52.31 28.33
CA TYR A 441 -26.73 51.77 27.39
C TYR A 441 -26.83 50.23 27.44
N LEU A 442 -25.71 49.56 27.70
CA LEU A 442 -25.61 48.11 27.94
C LEU A 442 -25.93 47.70 29.39
N ARG A 443 -26.41 48.63 30.24
CA ARG A 443 -26.76 48.42 31.65
C ARG A 443 -25.59 47.97 32.54
N LYS A 444 -24.36 48.32 32.18
CA LYS A 444 -23.15 48.10 32.98
C LYS A 444 -22.89 49.34 33.85
N ILE A 445 -23.76 49.60 34.82
CA ILE A 445 -23.77 50.84 35.61
C ILE A 445 -22.41 51.11 36.28
N LYS A 446 -21.83 50.10 36.95
CA LYS A 446 -20.53 50.25 37.61
C LYS A 446 -19.40 50.61 36.63
N THR A 447 -19.37 50.02 35.43
CA THR A 447 -18.32 50.35 34.45
C THR A 447 -18.56 51.72 33.82
N ALA A 448 -19.81 52.11 33.60
CA ALA A 448 -20.15 53.44 33.10
C ALA A 448 -19.67 54.54 34.05
N ILE A 449 -19.91 54.40 35.36
CA ILE A 449 -19.45 55.37 36.37
C ILE A 449 -17.92 55.51 36.33
N LEU A 450 -17.19 54.39 36.27
CA LEU A 450 -15.72 54.40 36.19
C LEU A 450 -15.23 55.05 34.89
N GLU A 451 -15.86 54.75 33.76
CA GLU A 451 -15.51 55.33 32.45
C GLU A 451 -15.79 56.85 32.44
N PHE A 452 -16.88 57.32 33.04
CA PHE A 452 -17.17 58.77 33.17
C PHE A 452 -16.20 59.49 34.11
N LEU A 453 -15.85 58.88 35.25
CA LEU A 453 -14.84 59.45 36.17
C LEU A 453 -13.47 59.55 35.48
N ALA A 454 -13.05 58.48 34.79
CA ALA A 454 -11.81 58.48 34.02
C ALA A 454 -11.84 59.55 32.92
N LEU A 455 -12.97 59.70 32.23
CA LEU A 455 -13.16 60.74 31.21
C LEU A 455 -13.03 62.15 31.80
N ALA A 456 -13.65 62.42 32.95
CA ALA A 456 -13.57 63.72 33.62
C ALA A 456 -12.13 64.07 34.05
N ILE A 457 -11.41 63.10 34.62
CA ILE A 457 -10.00 63.27 35.02
C ILE A 457 -9.13 63.55 33.80
N LEU A 458 -9.24 62.72 32.75
CA LEU A 458 -8.46 62.89 31.52
C LEU A 458 -8.82 64.18 30.78
N ALA A 459 -10.07 64.65 30.87
CA ALA A 459 -10.48 65.93 30.31
C ALA A 459 -9.84 67.11 31.06
N ALA A 460 -9.75 67.05 32.39
CA ALA A 460 -9.05 68.06 33.17
C ALA A 460 -7.55 68.11 32.84
N ILE A 461 -6.90 66.95 32.70
CA ILE A 461 -5.50 66.84 32.28
C ILE A 461 -5.31 67.37 30.86
N SER A 462 -6.21 67.00 29.94
CA SER A 462 -6.21 67.45 28.55
C SER A 462 -6.35 68.97 28.44
N LEU A 463 -7.22 69.57 29.25
CA LEU A 463 -7.40 71.02 29.33
C LEU A 463 -6.14 71.71 29.86
N ALA A 464 -5.54 71.19 30.94
CA ALA A 464 -4.29 71.71 31.50
C ALA A 464 -3.13 71.61 30.51
N ALA A 465 -3.03 70.50 29.77
CA ALA A 465 -2.00 70.26 28.76
C ALA A 465 -2.28 70.92 27.41
N ARG A 466 -3.46 71.53 27.21
CA ARG A 466 -3.96 72.08 25.93
C ARG A 466 -3.85 71.11 24.75
N THR A 467 -3.98 69.81 25.00
CA THR A 467 -3.94 68.77 23.95
C THR A 467 -4.97 67.68 24.24
N PRO A 468 -5.65 67.12 23.21
CA PRO A 468 -6.61 66.03 23.39
C PRO A 468 -5.94 64.65 23.57
N LEU A 469 -4.61 64.59 23.48
CA LEU A 469 -3.82 63.36 23.53
C LEU A 469 -4.14 62.48 24.76
N PRO A 470 -4.35 63.01 25.98
CA PRO A 470 -4.69 62.21 27.16
C PRO A 470 -6.05 61.50 27.06
N LEU A 471 -6.98 61.99 26.23
CA LEU A 471 -8.32 61.42 26.08
C LEU A 471 -8.35 60.22 25.11
N LEU A 472 -7.49 60.22 24.09
CA LEU A 472 -7.51 59.23 23.01
C LEU A 472 -7.46 57.77 23.49
N PRO A 473 -6.64 57.38 24.48
CA PRO A 473 -6.61 56.00 24.97
C PRO A 473 -7.97 55.52 25.48
N LEU A 474 -8.74 56.38 26.16
CA LEU A 474 -10.03 56.00 26.73
C LEU A 474 -11.07 55.73 25.64
N TYR A 475 -11.12 56.58 24.60
CA TYR A 475 -11.97 56.36 23.42
C TYR A 475 -11.61 55.07 22.70
N VAL A 476 -10.31 54.82 22.50
CA VAL A 476 -9.83 53.58 21.85
C VAL A 476 -10.22 52.35 22.67
N ILE A 477 -10.05 52.38 23.99
CA ILE A 477 -10.41 51.26 24.89
C ILE A 477 -11.93 51.00 24.84
N ALA A 478 -12.75 52.04 24.98
CA ALA A 478 -14.21 51.95 24.95
C ALA A 478 -14.72 51.35 23.62
N ALA A 479 -14.21 51.87 22.50
CA ALA A 479 -14.55 51.38 21.17
C ALA A 479 -14.06 49.94 20.95
N ALA A 480 -12.81 49.61 21.32
CA ALA A 480 -12.23 48.28 21.11
C ALA A 480 -12.96 47.19 21.92
N LYS A 481 -13.31 47.47 23.18
CA LYS A 481 -14.10 46.58 24.05
C LYS A 481 -15.47 46.30 23.47
N THR A 482 -16.17 47.35 23.03
CA THR A 482 -17.52 47.23 22.46
C THR A 482 -17.49 46.55 21.09
N LEU A 483 -16.48 46.84 20.27
CA LEU A 483 -16.24 46.17 18.99
C LEU A 483 -15.94 44.68 19.18
N ARG A 484 -15.16 44.31 20.21
CA ARG A 484 -14.93 42.90 20.57
C ARG A 484 -16.24 42.22 20.94
N ASP A 485 -17.04 42.80 21.84
CA ASP A 485 -18.33 42.22 22.25
C ASP A 485 -19.28 42.08 21.03
N LEU A 486 -19.30 43.05 20.11
CA LEU A 486 -20.05 43.00 18.85
C LEU A 486 -19.57 41.85 17.95
N ARG A 487 -18.25 41.70 17.78
CA ARG A 487 -17.63 40.61 17.01
C ARG A 487 -18.00 39.25 17.60
N ILE A 488 -17.97 39.10 18.92
CA ILE A 488 -18.38 37.86 19.61
C ILE A 488 -19.85 37.55 19.34
N VAL A 489 -20.77 38.52 19.50
CA VAL A 489 -22.22 38.28 19.24
C VAL A 489 -22.46 37.85 17.79
N LYS A 490 -21.89 38.56 16.81
CA LYS A 490 -21.98 38.18 15.40
C LYS A 490 -21.40 36.78 15.14
N TYR A 491 -20.27 36.47 15.77
CA TYR A 491 -19.61 35.18 15.64
C TYR A 491 -20.47 34.04 16.17
N ILE A 492 -21.04 34.19 17.37
CA ILE A 492 -21.93 33.19 17.98
C ILE A 492 -23.13 32.95 17.07
N GLN A 493 -23.81 34.02 16.63
CA GLN A 493 -24.98 33.90 15.75
C GLN A 493 -24.66 33.14 14.46
N LYS A 494 -23.55 33.48 13.79
CA LYS A 494 -23.09 32.81 12.56
C LYS A 494 -22.78 31.32 12.76
N ASN A 495 -22.30 30.94 13.95
CA ASN A 495 -21.78 29.60 14.22
C ASN A 495 -22.75 28.68 14.99
N ARG A 496 -23.94 29.13 15.39
CA ARG A 496 -24.93 28.29 16.10
C ARG A 496 -25.32 27.04 15.30
N TYR A 497 -25.65 27.21 14.03
CA TYR A 497 -26.02 26.08 13.16
C TYR A 497 -24.85 25.11 12.99
N ARG A 498 -23.63 25.64 12.77
CA ARG A 498 -22.41 24.83 12.67
C ARG A 498 -22.13 24.04 13.94
N LEU A 499 -22.31 24.63 15.12
CA LEU A 499 -22.18 23.94 16.40
C LEU A 499 -23.17 22.77 16.52
N ALA A 500 -24.43 22.98 16.15
CA ALA A 500 -25.44 21.92 16.16
C ALA A 500 -25.10 20.78 15.19
N GLN A 501 -24.53 21.09 14.02
CA GLN A 501 -24.08 20.06 13.05
C GLN A 501 -22.87 19.29 13.57
N LEU A 502 -21.85 19.98 14.08
CA LEU A 502 -20.65 19.34 14.64
C LEU A 502 -21.00 18.47 15.85
N ALA A 503 -21.94 18.88 16.70
CA ALA A 503 -22.38 18.10 17.85
C ALA A 503 -22.93 16.70 17.47
N LYS A 504 -23.53 16.54 16.28
CA LYS A 504 -24.05 15.24 15.80
C LYS A 504 -22.93 14.28 15.36
N ILE A 505 -21.84 14.83 14.83
CA ILE A 505 -20.74 14.01 14.28
C ILE A 505 -19.55 13.90 15.24
N SER A 506 -19.48 14.76 16.25
CA SER A 506 -18.37 14.92 17.19
C SER A 506 -17.93 13.58 17.78
N LEU A 507 -16.70 13.17 17.45
CA LEU A 507 -16.12 11.93 17.91
C LEU A 507 -15.98 11.92 19.43
N MET A 508 -15.51 13.02 20.04
CA MET A 508 -15.45 13.16 21.50
C MET A 508 -16.80 12.92 22.17
N ARG A 509 -17.91 13.41 21.58
CA ARG A 509 -19.25 13.22 22.16
C ARG A 509 -19.78 11.80 22.06
N LYS A 510 -19.29 11.03 21.09
CA LYS A 510 -19.65 9.61 20.93
C LYS A 510 -18.85 8.70 21.85
N MET A 511 -17.74 9.21 22.41
CA MET A 511 -16.82 8.47 23.26
C MET A 511 -16.98 8.80 24.76
N ILE A 512 -17.73 9.85 25.09
CA ILE A 512 -18.26 10.12 26.43
C ILE A 512 -19.56 9.32 26.56
#